data_AF-A0A7J3V1H2-F1
#
_entry.id   AF-A0A7J3V1H2-F1
#
_cell.length_a   1.000
_cell.length_b   1.000
_cell.length_c   1.000
_cell.angle_alpha   90.00
_cell.angle_beta   90.00
_cell.angle_gamma   90.00
#
_symmetry.space_group_name_H-M   'P 1'
#
loop_
_entity.id
_entity.type
_entity.pdbx_description
1 polymer ?
#
loop_
_entity_poly.entity_id
_entity_poly.type
_entity_poly.pdbx_seq_one_letter_code
_entity_poly.pdbx_strand_id
1 'polypeptide(L)' 'MKKAFRPHFHHIDGNPKNNKPSNLIVVCPNCHSKLHTWKTVKEEVFLDLQLRNGNL' A
#
# COMPACT_ATOMS: atom_id res chain seq x y z
N MET A 1 3.24 -29.82 7.87
CA MET A 1 4.47 -29.20 7.32
C MET A 1 4.33 -27.69 7.42
N LYS A 2 5.32 -26.96 7.99
CA LYS A 2 5.28 -25.48 8.01
C LYS A 2 5.67 -24.95 6.63
N LYS A 3 4.80 -24.15 6.02
CA LYS A 3 5.05 -23.53 4.71
C LYS A 3 6.22 -22.53 4.84
N ALA A 4 7.16 -22.58 3.91
CA ALA A 4 8.25 -21.60 3.84
C ALA A 4 7.67 -20.19 3.61
N PHE A 5 8.12 -19.21 4.40
CA PHE A 5 7.74 -17.82 4.24
C PHE A 5 8.41 -17.25 2.98
N ARG A 6 7.60 -16.76 2.04
CA ARG A 6 8.05 -16.09 0.81
C ARG A 6 7.70 -14.61 0.89
N PRO A 7 8.63 -13.74 1.29
CA PRO A 7 8.40 -12.30 1.27
C PRO A 7 8.37 -11.75 -0.16
N HIS A 8 7.68 -10.63 -0.34
CA HIS A 8 7.66 -9.84 -1.58
C HIS A 8 8.25 -8.45 -1.32
N PHE A 9 8.86 -7.85 -2.35
CA PHE A 9 9.25 -6.45 -2.34
C PHE A 9 8.16 -5.59 -2.96
N HIS A 10 7.88 -4.43 -2.35
CA HIS A 10 6.96 -3.43 -2.86
C HIS A 10 7.65 -2.07 -2.95
N HIS A 11 7.41 -1.36 -4.06
CA HIS A 11 7.88 0.01 -4.28
C HIS A 11 6.95 0.99 -3.57
N ILE A 12 7.46 1.73 -2.58
CA ILE A 12 6.67 2.66 -1.73
C ILE A 12 5.97 3.72 -2.58
N ASP A 13 6.67 4.23 -3.60
CA ASP A 13 6.14 5.23 -4.54
C ASP A 13 5.23 4.67 -5.64
N GLY A 14 5.02 3.34 -5.68
CA GLY A 14 4.26 2.67 -6.72
C GLY A 14 4.94 2.63 -8.10
N ASN A 15 6.17 3.13 -8.25
CA ASN A 15 6.90 3.12 -9.50
C ASN A 15 7.91 1.95 -9.56
N PRO A 16 7.63 0.91 -10.37
CA PRO A 16 8.50 -0.28 -10.44
C PRO A 16 9.89 -0.01 -11.03
N LYS A 17 10.12 1.17 -11.63
CA LYS A 17 11.45 1.56 -12.16
C LYS A 17 12.37 2.16 -11.10
N ASN A 18 11.85 2.63 -9.95
CA ASN A 18 12.65 3.25 -8.90
C ASN A 18 13.17 2.19 -7.91
N ASN A 19 14.28 1.54 -8.26
CA ASN A 19 14.85 0.42 -7.49
C ASN A 19 15.82 0.86 -6.36
N LYS A 20 15.72 2.10 -5.89
CA LYS A 20 16.53 2.55 -4.75
C LYS A 20 16.14 1.71 -3.52
N PRO A 21 17.09 1.19 -2.72
CA PRO A 21 16.77 0.42 -1.52
C PRO A 21 15.84 1.17 -0.55
N SER A 22 15.96 2.49 -0.46
CA SER A 22 15.07 3.35 0.33
C SER A 22 13.63 3.42 -0.17
N ASN A 23 13.36 2.99 -1.42
CA ASN A 23 12.03 2.93 -2.02
C ASN A 23 11.42 1.51 -1.96
N LEU A 24 12.11 0.52 -1.39
CA LEU A 24 11.64 -0.86 -1.33
C LEU A 24 11.29 -1.25 0.10
N ILE A 25 10.11 -1.84 0.29
CA ILE A 25 9.69 -2.48 1.56
C ILE A 25 9.45 -3.96 1.38
N VAL A 26 9.70 -4.73 2.44
CA VAL A 26 9.43 -6.18 2.49
C VAL A 26 8.07 -6.42 3.13
N VAL A 27 7.20 -7.12 2.42
CA VAL A 27 5.84 -7.43 2.85
C VAL A 27 5.49 -8.90 2.58
N CYS A 28 4.49 -9.44 3.27
CA CYS A 28 3.98 -10.78 2.94
C CYS A 28 3.11 -10.74 1.66
N PRO A 29 2.84 -11.88 1.00
CA PRO A 29 2.07 -11.92 -0.23
C PRO A 29 0.66 -11.30 -0.11
N ASN A 30 -0.01 -11.51 1.03
CA ASN A 30 -1.33 -10.95 1.28
C ASN A 30 -1.31 -9.43 1.45
N CYS A 31 -0.32 -8.91 2.18
CA CYS A 31 -0.14 -7.46 2.32
C CYS A 31 0.24 -6.82 0.98
N HIS A 32 1.11 -7.46 0.19
CA HIS A 32 1.47 -6.95 -1.13
C HIS A 32 0.26 -6.81 -2.05
N SER A 33 -0.66 -7.77 -2.03
CA SER A 33 -1.90 -7.71 -2.83
C SER A 33 -2.78 -6.52 -2.42
N LYS A 34 -2.89 -6.22 -1.12
CA LYS A 34 -3.70 -5.08 -0.62
C LYS A 34 -3.12 -3.72 -1.00
N LEU A 35 -1.79 -3.60 -1.05
CA LEU A 35 -1.12 -2.35 -1.43
C LEU A 35 -1.39 -1.94 -2.88
N HIS A 36 -1.71 -2.89 -3.76
CA HIS A 36 -2.07 -2.61 -5.16
C HIS A 36 -3.58 -2.37 -5.37
N THR A 37 -4.37 -2.35 -4.29
CA THR A 37 -5.81 -2.10 -4.41
C THR A 37 -6.13 -0.62 -4.27
N TRP A 38 -6.57 -0.02 -5.37
CA TRP A 38 -7.21 1.29 -5.35
C TRP A 38 -8.66 1.12 -4.91
N LYS A 39 -9.15 2.03 -4.07
CA LYS A 39 -10.56 2.08 -3.65
C LYS A 39 -11.17 3.37 -4.16
N THR A 40 -12.25 3.25 -4.92
CA THR A 40 -13.13 4.39 -5.19
C THR A 40 -13.91 4.69 -3.91
N VAL A 41 -13.79 5.91 -3.42
CA VAL A 41 -14.60 6.43 -2.32
C VAL A 41 -15.62 7.41 -2.88
N LYS A 42 -16.83 7.40 -2.34
CA LYS A 42 -17.84 8.42 -2.66
C LYS A 42 -17.37 9.77 -2.12
N GLU A 43 -17.75 10.86 -2.79
CA GLU A 43 -17.37 12.22 -2.43
C GLU A 43 -17.75 12.58 -0.98
N GLU A 44 -18.96 12.19 -0.56
CA GLU A 44 -19.44 12.34 0.82
C GLU A 44 -18.53 11.68 1.87
N VAL A 45 -17.96 10.52 1.55
CA VAL A 45 -17.05 9.78 2.44
C VAL A 45 -15.66 10.38 2.43
N PHE A 46 -15.22 10.89 1.27
CA PHE A 46 -13.91 11.54 1.15
C PHE A 46 -13.83 12.81 2.00
N LEU A 47 -14.88 13.65 1.98
CA LEU A 47 -14.95 14.87 2.79
C LEU A 47 -14.91 14.56 4.29
N ASP A 48 -15.66 13.56 4.74
CA ASP A 48 -15.62 13.10 6.15
C ASP A 48 -14.22 12.61 6.56
N LEU A 49 -13.51 11.88 5.68
CA LEU A 49 -12.14 11.47 5.94
C LEU A 49 -11.17 12.66 6.04
N GLN A 50 -11.31 13.67 5.19
CA GLN A 50 -10.47 14.87 5.25
C GLN A 50 -10.65 15.64 6.56
N LEU A 51 -11.89 15.77 7.05
CA LEU A 51 -12.20 16.39 8.34
C LEU A 51 -11.58 15.60 9.51
N ARG A 52 -11.74 14.27 9.53
CA ARG A 52 -11.19 13.41 10.60
C ARG A 52 -9.67 13.44 10.67
N ASN A 53 -9.01 13.58 9.53
CA ASN A 53 -7.56 13.65 9.44
C ASN A 53 -7.00 15.06 9.67
N GLY A 54 -7.85 16.08 9.87
CA GLY A 54 -7.43 17.46 10.09
C GLY A 54 -6.79 18.12 8.86
N ASN A 55 -7.18 17.68 7.67
CA ASN A 55 -6.65 18.19 6.39
C ASN A 55 -7.52 19.31 5.79
N LEU A 56 -8.58 19.72 6.51
CA LEU A 56 -9.53 20.79 6.18
C LEU A 56 -9.56 21.82 7.32
#